data_AF-A0A7K2X4H6-F1
#
_entry.id   AF-A0A7K2X4H6-F1
#
_cell.length_a   1.000
_cell.length_b   1.000
_cell.length_c   1.000
_cell.angle_alpha   90.00
_cell.angle_beta   90.00
_cell.angle_gamma   90.00
#
_symmetry.space_group_name_H-M   'P 1'
#
loop_
_entity.id
_entity.type
_entity.pdbx_description
1 polymer ?
#
loop_
_entity_poly.entity_id
_entity_poly.type
_entity_poly.pdbx_seq_one_letter_code
_entity_poly.pdbx_strand_id
1 'polypeptide(L)'
;MHTDTERCVRAVRSKDARFDGVFFTAVRTTRIYCRPSCPVAPPKPENMEFHPSAASCQRAGFRACKRCRPDTSPGSPQWNVRADAVARAMRLIQDGVVDREGV
;
A
#
# COMPACT_ATOMS: atom_id res chain seq x y z
N MET A 1 -4.76 -19.34 -5.81
CA MET A 1 -4.27 -19.33 -4.41
C MET A 1 -4.42 -17.92 -3.82
N HIS A 2 -5.68 -17.59 -3.56
CA HIS A 2 -6.26 -16.47 -2.78
C HIS A 2 -7.70 -16.93 -2.45
N THR A 3 -7.80 -18.23 -2.16
CA THR A 3 -9.03 -19.02 -2.02
C THR A 3 -9.49 -19.07 -0.57
N ASP A 4 -8.67 -18.61 0.36
CA ASP A 4 -8.98 -18.52 1.79
C ASP A 4 -9.17 -17.05 2.16
N THR A 5 -10.42 -16.60 2.05
CA THR A 5 -10.87 -15.25 2.42
C THR A 5 -10.47 -14.90 3.85
N GLU A 6 -10.53 -15.84 4.79
CA GLU A 6 -10.21 -15.57 6.20
C GLU A 6 -8.74 -15.23 6.40
N ARG A 7 -7.83 -15.96 5.73
CA ARG A 7 -6.40 -15.64 5.74
C ARG A 7 -6.12 -14.27 5.16
N CYS A 8 -6.74 -13.94 4.03
CA CYS A 8 -6.58 -12.62 3.41
C CYS A 8 -7.11 -11.50 4.32
N VAL A 9 -8.28 -11.69 4.95
CA VAL A 9 -8.83 -10.73 5.94
C VAL A 9 -7.88 -10.55 7.13
N ARG A 10 -7.30 -11.65 7.64
CA ARG A 10 -6.34 -11.60 8.75
C ARG A 10 -5.09 -10.80 8.37
N ALA A 11 -4.53 -11.04 7.18
CA ALA A 11 -3.38 -10.31 6.67
C ALA A 11 -3.65 -8.81 6.46
N VAL A 12 -4.84 -8.45 5.97
CA VAL A 12 -5.25 -7.03 5.86
C VAL A 12 -5.39 -6.39 7.24
N ARG A 13 -5.97 -7.10 8.22
CA ARG A 13 -6.13 -6.59 9.59
C ARG A 13 -4.79 -6.40 10.31
N SER A 14 -3.81 -7.26 10.06
CA SER A 14 -2.46 -7.13 10.64
C SER A 14 -1.63 -6.04 9.95
N LYS A 15 -2.07 -5.52 8.79
CA LYS A 15 -1.34 -4.54 7.96
C LYS A 15 0.10 -5.01 7.64
N ASP A 16 0.28 -6.31 7.47
CA ASP A 16 1.60 -6.91 7.31
C ASP A 16 2.12 -6.72 5.87
N ALA A 17 3.17 -5.92 5.74
CA ALA A 17 3.79 -5.59 4.46
C ALA A 17 4.42 -6.78 3.73
N ARG A 18 4.64 -7.92 4.41
CA ARG A 18 5.11 -9.15 3.75
C ARG A 18 4.10 -9.72 2.75
N PHE A 19 2.82 -9.34 2.86
CA PHE A 19 1.79 -9.73 1.92
C PHE A 19 1.60 -8.72 0.77
N ASP A 20 2.29 -7.59 0.78
CA ASP A 20 2.22 -6.63 -0.32
C ASP A 20 2.72 -7.26 -1.62
N GLY A 21 1.90 -7.21 -2.66
CA GLY A 21 2.19 -7.83 -3.95
C GLY A 21 1.81 -9.33 -4.04
N VAL A 22 1.55 -10.00 -2.90
CA VAL A 22 1.02 -11.37 -2.88
C VAL A 22 -0.45 -11.40 -3.30
N PHE A 23 -1.21 -10.42 -2.81
CA PHE A 23 -2.59 -10.16 -3.24
C PHE A 23 -2.94 -8.70 -3.04
N PHE A 24 -4.08 -8.31 -3.60
CA PHE A 24 -4.65 -6.97 -3.50
C PHE A 24 -6.08 -7.07 -2.99
N THR A 25 -6.47 -6.12 -2.15
CA THR A 25 -7.84 -6.04 -1.61
C THR A 25 -8.60 -4.98 -2.37
N ALA A 26 -9.58 -5.40 -3.16
CA ALA A 26 -10.56 -4.54 -3.80
C ALA A 26 -11.78 -4.35 -2.89
N VAL A 27 -12.30 -3.13 -2.80
CA VAL A 27 -13.41 -2.76 -1.92
C VAL A 27 -14.63 -2.46 -2.76
N ARG A 28 -15.66 -3.30 -2.64
CA ARG A 28 -16.88 -3.25 -3.48
C ARG A 28 -17.56 -1.88 -3.46
N THR A 29 -17.72 -1.31 -2.27
CA THR A 29 -18.46 -0.04 -2.05
C THR A 29 -17.75 1.20 -2.59
N THR A 30 -16.42 1.26 -2.53
CA THR A 30 -15.65 2.44 -2.96
C THR A 30 -15.04 2.28 -4.34
N ARG A 31 -15.05 1.06 -4.89
CA ARG A 31 -14.37 0.68 -6.13
C ARG A 31 -12.87 0.99 -6.09
N ILE A 32 -12.26 0.92 -4.91
CA ILE A 32 -10.82 1.12 -4.70
C ILE A 32 -10.16 -0.23 -4.44
N TYR A 33 -8.96 -0.45 -4.97
CA TYR A 33 -8.10 -1.54 -4.51
C TYR A 33 -6.86 -1.04 -3.77
N CYS A 34 -6.38 -1.85 -2.83
CA CYS A 34 -5.33 -1.54 -1.86
C CYS A 34 -4.34 -2.70 -1.73
N ARG A 35 -3.15 -2.40 -1.19
CA ARG A 35 -2.24 -3.41 -0.63
C ARG A 35 -2.71 -3.89 0.76
N PRO A 36 -2.34 -5.10 1.21
CA PRO A 36 -2.62 -5.58 2.57
C PRO A 36 -2.06 -4.67 3.68
N SER A 37 -0.90 -4.04 3.46
CA SER A 37 -0.30 -3.08 4.42
C SER A 37 -0.96 -1.70 4.47
N CYS A 38 -2.08 -1.48 3.77
CA CYS A 38 -2.69 -0.17 3.67
C CYS A 38 -2.92 0.44 5.07
N PRO A 39 -2.45 1.67 5.33
CA PRO A 39 -2.59 2.26 6.67
C PRO A 39 -4.04 2.64 6.99
N VAL A 40 -4.91 2.73 5.98
CA VAL A 40 -6.35 3.02 6.12
C VAL A 40 -7.02 1.91 6.93
N ALA A 41 -8.05 2.26 7.70
CA ALA A 41 -8.86 1.27 8.41
C ALA A 41 -9.38 0.19 7.43
N PRO A 42 -9.21 -1.11 7.74
CA PRO A 42 -9.75 -2.18 6.91
C PRO A 42 -11.27 -2.02 6.73
N PRO A 43 -11.81 -2.23 5.51
CA PRO A 43 -13.25 -2.26 5.31
C PRO A 43 -13.88 -3.46 6.02
N LYS A 44 -15.21 -3.54 6.02
CA LYS A 44 -15.90 -4.75 6.46
C LYS A 44 -15.57 -5.93 5.53
N PRO A 45 -15.39 -7.15 6.05
CA PRO A 45 -15.07 -8.33 5.22
C PRO A 45 -16.06 -8.57 4.07
N GLU A 46 -17.35 -8.33 4.30
CA GLU A 46 -18.41 -8.44 3.27
C GLU A 46 -18.18 -7.54 2.04
N ASN A 47 -17.41 -6.45 2.19
CA ASN A 47 -17.09 -5.52 1.13
C ASN A 47 -15.72 -5.78 0.50
N MET A 48 -14.98 -6.80 0.95
CA MET A 48 -13.67 -7.16 0.42
C MET A 48 -13.78 -8.16 -0.72
N GLU A 49 -12.94 -7.96 -1.72
CA GLU A 49 -12.65 -8.90 -2.79
C GLU A 49 -11.13 -8.98 -2.95
N PHE A 50 -10.59 -10.15 -3.24
CA PHE A 50 -9.15 -10.35 -3.31
C PHE A 50 -8.72 -10.72 -4.72
N HIS A 51 -7.67 -10.06 -5.20
CA HIS A 51 -7.12 -10.28 -6.54
C HIS A 51 -5.62 -10.64 -6.46
N PRO A 52 -5.11 -11.45 -7.41
CA PRO A 52 -3.70 -11.83 -7.44
C PRO A 52 -2.77 -10.70 -7.90
N SER A 53 -3.29 -9.65 -8.55
CA SER A 53 -2.48 -8.56 -9.07
C SER A 53 -3.25 -7.25 -9.18
N ALA A 54 -2.51 -6.13 -9.14
CA ALA A 54 -3.06 -4.80 -9.39
C ALA A 54 -3.76 -4.72 -10.77
N ALA A 55 -3.18 -5.34 -11.80
CA ALA A 55 -3.77 -5.41 -13.13
C ALA A 55 -5.12 -6.16 -13.12
N SER A 56 -5.27 -7.22 -12.31
CA SER A 56 -6.55 -7.90 -12.16
C SER A 56 -7.62 -7.01 -11.52
N CYS A 57 -7.27 -6.19 -10.53
CA CYS A 57 -8.19 -5.21 -9.96
C CYS A 57 -8.62 -4.16 -10.99
N GLN A 58 -7.67 -3.64 -11.77
CA GLN A 58 -7.95 -2.63 -12.80
C GLN A 58 -8.86 -3.18 -13.89
N ARG A 59 -8.62 -4.42 -14.36
CA ARG A 59 -9.52 -5.10 -15.31
C ARG A 59 -10.92 -5.32 -14.74
N ALA A 60 -11.05 -5.54 -13.43
CA ALA A 60 -12.32 -5.61 -12.74
C ALA A 60 -12.94 -4.21 -12.44
N GLY A 61 -12.34 -3.13 -12.93
CA GLY A 61 -12.84 -1.75 -12.86
C GLY A 61 -12.61 -1.04 -11.52
N PHE A 62 -11.69 -1.53 -10.68
CA PHE A 62 -11.29 -0.85 -9.45
C PHE A 62 -10.16 0.16 -9.72
N ARG A 63 -10.21 1.31 -9.05
CA ARG A 63 -9.13 2.32 -9.09
C ARG A 63 -8.11 2.12 -7.97
N ALA A 64 -6.86 2.51 -8.21
CA ALA A 64 -5.80 2.40 -7.21
C ALA A 64 -6.04 3.32 -6.00
N CYS A 65 -5.74 2.81 -4.81
CA CYS A 65 -5.74 3.62 -3.60
C CYS A 65 -4.62 4.66 -3.63
N LYS A 66 -4.98 5.94 -3.48
CA LYS A 66 -4.01 7.04 -3.45
C LYS A 66 -3.12 7.05 -2.20
N ARG A 67 -3.52 6.31 -1.15
CA ARG A 67 -2.81 6.28 0.13
C ARG A 67 -1.70 5.24 0.19
N CYS A 68 -1.97 4.01 -0.27
CA CYS A 68 -0.96 2.94 -0.34
C CYS A 68 -0.36 2.74 -1.73
N ARG A 69 -0.85 3.45 -2.77
CA ARG A 69 -0.29 3.49 -4.12
C ARG A 69 0.05 2.08 -4.69
N PRO A 70 -0.92 1.14 -4.69
CA PRO A 70 -0.68 -0.25 -5.09
C PRO A 70 -0.36 -0.43 -6.58
N ASP A 71 -0.49 0.64 -7.36
CA ASP A 71 -0.18 0.77 -8.79
C ASP A 71 1.28 1.15 -9.06
N THR A 72 2.03 1.54 -8.04
CA THR A 72 3.45 1.90 -8.18
C THR A 72 4.34 0.66 -8.20
N SER A 73 5.52 0.77 -8.81
CA SER A 73 6.48 -0.35 -8.84
C SER A 73 7.08 -0.60 -7.45
N PRO A 74 7.14 -1.85 -6.96
CA PRO A 74 7.86 -2.18 -5.73
C PRO A 74 9.29 -1.62 -5.73
N GLY A 75 9.71 -0.99 -4.63
CA GLY A 75 11.03 -0.38 -4.49
C GLY A 75 11.19 1.02 -5.11
N SER A 76 10.20 1.50 -5.88
CA SER A 76 10.21 2.91 -6.33
C SER A 76 9.96 3.88 -5.16
N PRO A 77 10.42 5.14 -5.24
CA PRO A 77 10.10 6.17 -4.22
C PRO A 77 8.60 6.31 -3.97
N GLN A 78 7.77 6.14 -5.00
CA GLN A 78 6.33 6.27 -4.91
C GLN A 78 5.66 5.09 -4.17
N TRP A 79 6.34 3.93 -4.07
CA TRP A 79 5.86 2.76 -3.32
C TRP A 79 5.81 3.01 -1.81
N ASN A 80 6.79 3.75 -1.29
CA ASN A 80 6.86 4.12 0.12
C ASN A 80 7.38 5.55 0.29
N VAL A 81 6.55 6.51 -0.13
CA VAL A 81 6.85 7.96 -0.08
C VAL A 81 7.30 8.41 1.31
N ARG A 82 6.76 7.81 2.38
CA ARG A 82 7.13 8.16 3.75
C ARG A 82 8.57 7.75 4.05
N ALA A 83 8.92 6.49 3.80
CA ALA A 83 10.28 6.02 4.03
C ALA A 83 11.29 6.74 3.13
N ASP A 84 10.93 6.99 1.86
CA ASP A 84 11.77 7.75 0.93
C ASP A 84 12.02 9.19 1.44
N ALA A 85 10.96 9.91 1.82
CA ALA A 85 11.09 11.28 2.31
C ALA A 85 11.94 11.36 3.59
N VAL A 86 11.74 10.41 4.53
CA VAL A 86 12.55 10.33 5.76
C VAL A 86 14.02 10.03 5.42
N ALA A 87 14.30 9.06 4.54
CA ALA A 87 15.67 8.74 4.15
C ALA A 87 16.36 9.91 3.44
N ARG A 88 15.64 10.67 2.62
CA ARG A 88 16.15 11.91 2.01
C ARG A 88 16.43 12.98 3.06
N ALA A 89 15.53 13.21 4.00
CA ALA A 89 15.73 14.18 5.07
C ALA A 89 16.94 13.82 5.96
N MET A 90 17.07 12.54 6.33
CA MET A 90 18.20 12.07 7.14
C MET A 90 19.55 12.28 6.45
N ARG A 91 19.63 12.11 5.13
CA ARG A 91 20.83 12.44 4.35
C ARG A 91 21.16 13.93 4.42
N LEU A 92 20.19 14.80 4.21
CA LEU A 92 20.40 16.26 4.30
C LEU A 92 20.87 16.69 5.70
N ILE A 93 20.33 16.07 6.75
CA ILE A 93 20.78 16.30 8.13
C ILE A 93 22.23 15.84 8.30
N GLN A 94 22.57 14.62 7.85
CA GLN A 94 23.93 14.10 7.92
C GLN A 94 24.94 14.93 7.11
N ASP A 95 24.50 15.50 5.99
CA ASP A 95 25.31 16.38 5.14
C ASP A 95 25.50 17.78 5.76
N GLY A 96 24.94 18.05 6.94
CA GLY A 96 25.06 19.32 7.66
C GLY A 96 24.29 20.47 7.02
N VAL A 97 23.29 20.18 6.17
CA VAL A 97 22.49 21.21 5.49
C VAL A 97 21.74 22.05 6.52
N VAL A 98 21.15 21.41 7.53
CA VAL A 98 20.43 22.11 8.60
C VAL A 98 21.35 23.03 9.40
N ASP A 99 22.60 22.62 9.65
CA ASP A 99 23.57 23.43 10.39
C ASP A 99 24.04 24.67 9.60
N ARG A 100 24.17 24.53 8.27
CA ARG A 100 24.64 25.63 7.40
C ARG A 100 23.53 26.57 6.96
N GLU A 101 22.34 26.05 6.68
CA GLU A 101 21.24 26.78 6.02
C GLU A 101 20.05 27.06 6.95
N GLY A 102 19.95 26.39 8.10
CA GLY A 102 18.77 26.46 8.97
C GLY A 102 17.61 25.58 8.51
N VAL A 103 16.41 25.80 9.05
CA VAL A 103 15.16 25.05 8.76
C VAL A 103 14.20 25.90 7.95
#